data_AF-A0A9N9MZV7-F1
#
_entry.id   AF-A0A9N9MZV7-F1
#
_cell.length_a   1.000
_cell.length_b   1.000
_cell.length_c   1.000
_cell.angle_alpha   90.00
_cell.angle_beta   90.00
_cell.angle_gamma   90.00
#
_symmetry.space_group_name_H-M   'P 1'
#
loop_
_entity.id
_entity.type
_entity.pdbx_description
1 polymer ?
#
loop_
_entity_poly.entity_id
_entity_poly.type
_entity_poly.pdbx_seq_one_letter_code
_entity_poly.pdbx_strand_id
1 'polypeptide(L)'
;MLSSQPENKWFLNSDNHIVEIITIYTYDQKEMLLRGNCIKHLENVFEIPIKSSLLSIFKCSLANITKHEEAIFKIEDIKAKLVAINYQSDIFFAPLLYTL
;
A
#
# COMPACT_ATOMS: atom_id res chain seq x y z
N MET A 1 16.28 9.90 0.76
CA MET A 1 15.46 10.11 -0.45
C MET A 1 14.50 8.94 -0.56
N LEU A 2 13.19 9.18 -0.77
CA LEU A 2 12.28 8.10 -1.18
C LEU A 2 12.75 7.56 -2.53
N SER A 3 12.62 6.25 -2.73
CA SER A 3 12.88 5.65 -4.04
C SER A 3 11.94 6.26 -5.09
N SER A 4 12.49 6.70 -6.23
CA SER A 4 11.69 7.16 -7.37
C SER A 4 10.94 6.02 -8.05
N GLN A 5 11.34 4.78 -7.74
CA GLN A 5 10.78 3.56 -8.29
C GLN A 5 9.34 3.34 -7.81
N PRO A 6 8.36 3.24 -8.72
CA PRO A 6 6.95 3.04 -8.38
C PRO A 6 6.73 1.82 -7.48
N GLU A 7 7.51 0.75 -7.63
CA GLU A 7 7.33 -0.51 -6.89
C GLU A 7 7.55 -0.34 -5.38
N ASN A 8 8.28 0.71 -4.98
CA ASN A 8 8.68 0.97 -3.59
C ASN A 8 7.82 2.02 -2.89
N LYS A 9 6.72 2.47 -3.50
CA LYS A 9 5.87 3.54 -2.94
C LYS A 9 4.69 3.03 -2.11
N TRP A 10 4.58 1.73 -1.87
CA TRP A 10 3.35 1.16 -1.33
C TRP A 10 3.48 0.71 0.12
N PHE A 11 2.40 0.83 0.88
CA PHE A 11 2.25 0.19 2.19
C PHE A 11 0.81 -0.24 2.44
N LEU A 12 0.64 -1.20 3.34
CA LEU A 12 -0.64 -1.62 3.89
C LEU A 12 -0.83 -0.91 5.23
N ASN A 13 -1.96 -0.24 5.43
CA ASN A 13 -2.26 0.38 6.72
C ASN A 13 -2.95 -0.62 7.68
N SER A 14 -3.15 -0.21 8.94
CA SER A 14 -3.83 -1.01 9.97
C SER A 14 -5.29 -1.38 9.63
N ASP A 15 -5.96 -0.58 8.79
CA ASP A 15 -7.31 -0.85 8.30
C ASP A 15 -7.35 -1.76 7.05
N ASN A 16 -6.19 -2.26 6.60
CA ASN A 16 -6.00 -3.03 5.37
C ASN A 16 -6.27 -2.27 4.06
N HIS A 17 -6.10 -0.95 4.07
CA HIS A 17 -6.00 -0.14 2.85
C HIS A 17 -4.58 -0.16 2.30
N ILE A 18 -4.47 -0.24 0.98
CA ILE A 18 -3.20 -0.06 0.28
C ILE A 18 -3.03 1.42 -0.05
N VAL A 19 -1.89 1.96 0.31
CA VAL A 19 -1.60 3.39 0.21
C VAL A 19 -0.36 3.60 -0.66
N GLU A 20 -0.48 4.48 -1.66
CA GLU A 20 0.66 5.06 -2.37
C GLU A 20 1.25 6.21 -1.54
N ILE A 21 2.53 6.16 -1.24
CA ILE A 21 3.26 7.24 -0.57
C ILE A 21 3.54 8.34 -1.59
N ILE A 22 2.95 9.51 -1.35
CA ILE A 22 3.23 10.72 -2.15
C ILE A 22 4.40 11.48 -1.55
N THR A 23 4.39 11.68 -0.23
CA THR A 23 5.40 12.49 0.47
C THR A 23 5.55 12.04 1.91
N ILE A 24 6.77 12.13 2.44
CA ILE A 24 7.08 11.96 3.86
C ILE A 24 7.64 13.28 4.36
N TYR A 25 7.12 13.76 5.49
CA TYR A 25 7.61 14.96 6.15
C TYR A 25 7.76 14.72 7.65
N THR A 26 8.69 15.44 8.25
CA THR A 26 8.95 15.38 9.69
C THR A 26 8.36 16.62 10.34
N TYR A 27 7.41 16.43 11.25
CA TYR A 27 6.86 17.49 12.09
C TYR A 27 7.71 17.60 13.36
N ASP A 28 8.14 18.82 13.69
CA ASP A 28 8.93 19.15 14.90
C ASP A 28 10.16 18.27 15.17
N GLN A 29 10.79 17.73 14.11
CA GLN A 29 11.95 16.82 14.19
C GLN A 29 11.73 15.52 15.00
N LYS A 30 10.49 15.21 15.37
CA LYS A 30 10.17 14.05 16.24
C LYS A 30 9.15 13.10 15.63
N GLU A 31 8.20 13.63 14.87
CA GLU A 31 7.11 12.82 14.32
C GLU A 31 7.23 12.74 12.80
N MET A 32 7.25 11.52 12.27
CA MET A 32 7.24 11.28 10.83
C MET A 32 5.80 11.04 10.37
N LEU A 33 5.35 11.86 9.43
CA LEU A 33 4.04 11.76 8.82
C LEU A 33 4.19 11.42 7.35
N LEU A 34 3.29 10.55 6.87
CA LEU A 34 3.20 10.13 5.49
C LEU A 34 1.91 10.67 4.90
N ARG A 35 2.01 11.40 3.80
CA ARG A 35 0.87 11.76 2.96
C ARG A 35 0.77 10.73 1.84
N GLY A 36 -0.40 10.13 1.68
CA GLY A 36 -0.60 9.08 0.71
C GLY A 36 -2.02 8.99 0.17
N ASN A 37 -2.15 8.20 -0.88
CA ASN A 37 -3.39 7.94 -1.60
C ASN A 37 -3.85 6.49 -1.37
N CYS A 38 -5.00 6.31 -0.73
CA CYS A 38 -5.64 5.01 -0.60
C CYS A 38 -6.16 4.52 -1.96
N ILE A 39 -5.78 3.32 -2.36
CA ILE A 39 -6.31 2.68 -3.58
C ILE A 39 -7.70 2.11 -3.27
N LYS A 40 -8.65 2.37 -4.18
CA LYS A 40 -9.99 1.75 -4.15
C LYS A 40 -10.06 0.56 -5.11
N HIS A 41 -11.10 -0.28 -4.93
CA HIS A 41 -11.37 -1.45 -5.79
C HIS A 41 -10.26 -2.51 -5.78
N LEU A 42 -9.82 -2.89 -4.58
CA LEU A 42 -8.86 -3.98 -4.38
C LEU A 42 -9.60 -5.33 -4.30
N GLU A 43 -9.03 -6.34 -4.94
CA GLU A 43 -9.44 -7.74 -4.81
C GLU A 43 -8.37 -8.51 -4.04
N ASN A 44 -8.77 -9.35 -3.08
CA ASN A 44 -7.82 -10.26 -2.42
C ASN A 44 -7.52 -11.44 -3.34
N VAL A 45 -6.24 -11.66 -3.65
CA VAL A 45 -5.82 -12.70 -4.61
C VAL A 45 -6.12 -14.10 -4.09
N PHE A 46 -6.03 -14.30 -2.78
CA PHE A 46 -6.28 -15.58 -2.13
C PHE A 46 -7.62 -15.55 -1.42
N GLU A 47 -8.69 -15.07 -2.06
CA GLU A 47 -10.05 -15.19 -1.52
C GLU A 47 -10.71 -16.51 -1.91
N ILE A 48 -10.40 -17.03 -3.11
CA ILE A 48 -10.98 -18.26 -3.67
C ILE A 48 -9.87 -19.08 -4.34
N PRO A 49 -9.79 -20.41 -4.16
CA PRO A 49 -10.67 -21.26 -3.33
C PRO A 49 -10.24 -21.36 -1.85
N ILE A 50 -9.07 -20.86 -1.48
CA ILE A 50 -8.56 -20.91 -0.10
C ILE A 50 -8.29 -19.49 0.38
N LYS A 51 -9.09 -19.04 1.36
CA LYS A 51 -8.89 -17.75 2.00
C LYS A 51 -7.60 -17.75 2.83
N SER A 52 -6.57 -17.04 2.38
CA SER A 52 -5.36 -16.81 3.19
C SER A 52 -5.36 -15.39 3.75
N SER A 53 -5.79 -15.25 5.00
CA SER A 53 -5.67 -13.99 5.75
C SER A 53 -4.21 -13.63 6.09
N LEU A 54 -3.29 -14.59 5.96
CA LEU A 54 -1.88 -14.43 6.32
C LEU A 54 -1.05 -13.78 5.20
N LEU A 55 -1.43 -13.99 3.94
CA LEU A 55 -0.61 -13.53 2.81
C LEU A 55 -0.84 -12.04 2.50
N SER A 56 -2.02 -11.47 2.80
CA SER A 56 -2.36 -10.06 2.52
C SER A 56 -1.95 -9.59 1.12
N ILE A 57 -2.16 -10.44 0.11
CA ILE A 57 -1.86 -10.12 -1.29
C ILE A 57 -3.12 -9.63 -1.98
N PHE A 58 -3.04 -8.44 -2.57
CA PHE A 58 -4.16 -7.79 -3.23
C PHE A 58 -3.82 -7.48 -4.68
N LYS A 59 -4.84 -7.31 -5.51
CA LYS A 59 -4.68 -6.83 -6.88
C LYS A 59 -5.73 -5.78 -7.21
N CYS A 60 -5.43 -4.93 -8.18
CA CYS A 60 -6.45 -4.13 -8.86
C CYS A 60 -6.07 -3.93 -10.33
N SER A 61 -7.06 -3.57 -11.14
CA SER A 61 -6.80 -3.17 -12.52
C SER A 61 -6.01 -1.86 -12.56
N LEU A 62 -5.02 -1.78 -13.45
CA LEU A 62 -4.28 -0.55 -13.72
C LEU A 62 -5.18 0.62 -14.10
N ALA A 63 -6.34 0.36 -14.72
CA ALA A 63 -7.32 1.39 -15.06
C ALA A 63 -8.03 2.00 -13.82
N ASN A 64 -8.06 1.27 -12.71
CA ASN A 64 -8.69 1.70 -11.46
C ASN A 64 -7.70 2.32 -10.47
N ILE A 65 -6.39 2.26 -10.75
CA ILE A 65 -5.38 2.75 -9.82
C ILE A 65 -5.61 4.21 -9.46
N THR A 66 -6.05 5.05 -10.41
CA THR A 66 -6.23 6.49 -10.28
C THR A 66 -7.34 6.94 -9.32
N LYS A 67 -8.17 6.01 -8.81
CA LYS A 67 -9.26 6.32 -7.88
C LYS A 67 -8.73 6.33 -6.46
N HIS A 68 -8.30 7.51 -6.04
CA HIS A 68 -7.63 7.70 -4.76
C HIS A 68 -8.46 8.53 -3.78
N GLU A 69 -8.28 8.24 -2.50
CA GLU A 69 -8.63 9.13 -1.41
C GLU A 69 -7.36 9.49 -0.66
N GLU A 70 -7.12 10.78 -0.50
CA GLU A 70 -5.92 11.28 0.14
C GLU A 70 -6.07 11.25 1.66
N ALA A 71 -5.03 10.80 2.35
CA ALA A 71 -4.98 10.75 3.80
C ALA A 71 -3.55 10.95 4.33
N ILE A 72 -3.46 11.29 5.62
CA ILE A 72 -2.22 11.42 6.38
C ILE A 72 -2.13 10.26 7.35
N PHE A 73 -0.95 9.66 7.44
CA PHE A 73 -0.66 8.48 8.24
C PHE A 73 0.58 8.72 9.12
N LYS A 74 0.58 8.14 10.30
CA LYS A 74 1.76 7.96 11.13
C LYS A 74 2.47 6.67 10.74
N ILE A 75 3.73 6.53 11.17
CA ILE A 75 4.47 5.28 10.99
C ILE A 75 3.76 4.11 11.69
N GLU A 76 3.12 4.37 12.83
CA GLU A 76 2.35 3.38 13.61
C GLU A 76 1.13 2.85 12.85
N ASP A 77 0.63 3.59 11.86
CA ASP A 77 -0.49 3.17 11.02
C ASP A 77 -0.04 2.21 9.91
N ILE A 78 1.26 2.04 9.69
CA ILE A 78 1.82 1.14 8.69
C ILE A 78 1.84 -0.27 9.28
N LYS A 79 1.07 -1.18 8.67
CA LYS A 79 1.04 -2.61 8.98
C LYS A 79 2.06 -3.42 8.19
N ALA A 80 2.31 -3.05 6.93
CA ALA A 80 3.30 -3.72 6.11
C ALA A 80 3.85 -2.81 5.01
N LYS A 81 5.14 -2.95 4.73
CA LYS A 81 5.70 -2.46 3.47
C LYS A 81 5.29 -3.40 2.34
N LEU A 82 4.80 -2.83 1.25
CA LEU A 82 4.38 -3.60 0.08
C LEU A 82 5.35 -3.38 -1.08
N VAL A 83 5.48 -4.40 -1.91
CA VAL A 83 6.01 -4.29 -3.28
C VAL A 83 4.84 -4.35 -4.25
N ALA A 84 4.90 -3.55 -5.31
CA ALA A 84 3.94 -3.64 -6.40
C ALA A 84 4.56 -4.31 -7.64
N ILE A 85 3.80 -5.21 -8.26
CA ILE A 85 4.21 -6.00 -9.41
C ILE A 85 3.15 -5.82 -10.49
N ASN A 86 3.54 -5.20 -11.60
CA ASN A 86 2.66 -5.07 -12.77
C ASN A 86 2.66 -6.38 -13.56
N TYR A 87 1.47 -6.89 -13.87
CA TYR A 87 1.30 -8.06 -14.71
C TYR A 87 0.04 -7.92 -15.56
N GLN A 88 0.24 -7.89 -16.89
CA GLN A 88 -0.82 -7.64 -17.85
C GLN A 88 -1.55 -6.31 -17.57
N SER A 89 -2.88 -6.35 -17.34
CA SER A 89 -3.71 -5.19 -17.06
C SER A 89 -3.94 -4.94 -15.57
N ASP A 90 -3.25 -5.69 -14.71
CA ASP A 90 -3.39 -5.64 -13.27
C ASP A 90 -2.06 -5.26 -12.60
N ILE A 91 -2.19 -4.75 -11.38
CA ILE A 91 -1.10 -4.53 -10.43
C ILE A 91 -1.38 -5.39 -9.19
N PHE A 92 -0.35 -6.09 -8.75
CA PHE A 92 -0.38 -6.95 -7.56
C PHE A 92 0.43 -6.29 -6.46
N PHE A 93 -0.10 -6.30 -5.24
CA PHE A 93 0.56 -5.79 -4.06
C PHE A 93 0.82 -6.95 -3.10
N ALA A 94 2.08 -7.17 -2.78
CA ALA A 94 2.49 -8.23 -1.87
C ALA A 94 3.28 -7.65 -0.69
N PRO A 95 3.07 -8.14 0.54
CA PRO A 95 3.91 -7.77 1.67
C PRO A 95 5.37 -8.14 1.44
N LEU A 96 6.23 -7.12 1.52
CA LEU A 96 7.68 -7.29 1.54
C LEU A 96 8.16 -7.47 2.99
N LEU A 97 7.59 -6.68 3.92
CA LEU A 97 7.94 -6.71 5.34
C LEU A 97 6.72 -6.30 6.17
N TYR A 98 6.38 -7.07 7.19
CA TYR A 98 5.40 -6.68 8.20
C TYR A 98 6.07 -5.82 9.28
N THR A 99 5.36 -4.81 9.77
CA THR A 99 5.73 -4.09 10.98
C THR A 99 5.26 -4.90 12.21
N LEU A 100 5.98 -4.75 13.32
CA LEU A 100 5.70 -5.44 14.59
C LEU A 100 4.70 -4.65 15.43
#